data_AF-A0A091TFK1-F1
#
_entry.id   AF-A0A091TFK1-F1
#
_cell.length_a   1.000
_cell.length_b   1.000
_cell.length_c   1.000
_cell.angle_alpha   90.00
_cell.angle_beta   90.00
_cell.angle_gamma   90.00
#
_symmetry.space_group_name_H-M   'P 1'
#
loop_
_entity.id
_entity.type
_entity.pdbx_description
1 polymer ?
#
loop_
_entity_poly.entity_id
_entity_poly.type
_entity_poly.pdbx_seq_one_letter_code
_entity_poly.pdbx_strand_id
1 'polypeptide(L)'
;VPNGVWVIVGLLNFIAYTLDGVDGKQARRTNSSTPLGELFDHGLDSWACVYFVVTVYSTFGRGSTGVSVFVLYLLLWVVLFSFILSHWEKYNTGILFLPWGYDISQVTISVVYIVTAIVGVEAWYAPFLFNFLYRDLFTAMIIACALTVTLPMSLYNFYKAYKNNTLKHHSVYEIMLPLVSPVLLFLLCTAWIFVSPTDILEVHPRLFYFMVGTAFANISCQLIVCQMSSTRCQPLNWMLLPIAVVLFVVTSGFAPTSETLLLYVLTAFLTLAHIHYGVVVVSQLSRHFNIRPFSLKK
;
A
#
# COMPACT_ATOMS: atom_id res chain seq x y z
N VAL A 1 3.14 -5.78 24.29
CA VAL A 1 2.94 -7.00 23.48
C VAL A 1 3.81 -8.10 24.07
N PRO A 2 3.30 -9.31 24.36
CA PRO A 2 4.13 -10.40 24.90
C PRO A 2 5.27 -10.77 23.94
N ASN A 3 6.47 -11.07 24.47
CA ASN A 3 7.66 -11.29 23.66
C ASN A 3 7.53 -12.41 22.62
N GLY A 4 6.85 -13.51 22.96
CA GLY A 4 6.64 -14.63 22.04
C GLY A 4 5.84 -14.27 20.78
N VAL A 5 4.99 -13.24 20.85
CA VAL A 5 4.23 -12.75 19.68
C VAL A 5 5.18 -12.19 18.63
N TRP A 6 6.26 -11.52 19.03
CA TRP A 6 7.24 -10.96 18.09
C TRP A 6 8.01 -12.03 17.31
N VAL A 7 8.25 -13.20 17.91
CA VAL A 7 8.81 -14.36 17.19
C VAL A 7 7.85 -14.80 16.08
N ILE A 8 6.58 -14.96 16.42
CA ILE A 8 5.54 -15.37 15.46
C ILE A 8 5.42 -14.34 14.34
N VAL A 9 5.36 -13.05 14.66
CA VAL A 9 5.27 -11.96 13.67
C VAL A 9 6.50 -11.94 12.75
N GLY A 10 7.72 -12.07 13.31
CA GLY A 10 8.94 -12.13 12.52
C GLY A 10 8.97 -13.31 11.54
N LEU A 11 8.58 -14.51 11.99
CA LEU A 11 8.51 -15.69 11.15
C LEU A 11 7.42 -15.56 10.09
N LEU A 12 6.22 -15.12 10.46
CA LEU A 12 5.12 -14.96 9.51
C LEU A 12 5.42 -13.89 8.46
N ASN A 13 6.04 -12.78 8.83
CA ASN A 13 6.45 -11.74 7.86
C ASN A 13 7.47 -12.30 6.87
N PHE A 14 8.50 -12.99 7.37
CA PHE A 14 9.52 -13.60 6.51
C PHE A 14 8.94 -14.67 5.57
N ILE A 15 8.05 -15.52 6.09
CA ILE A 15 7.37 -16.55 5.29
C ILE A 15 6.48 -15.90 4.23
N ALA A 16 5.67 -14.90 4.60
CA ALA A 16 4.78 -14.21 3.67
C ALA A 16 5.58 -13.58 2.51
N TYR A 17 6.62 -12.80 2.84
CA TYR A 17 7.54 -12.22 1.86
C TYR A 17 8.24 -13.29 0.99
N THR A 18 8.66 -14.41 1.58
CA THR A 18 9.34 -15.46 0.82
C THR A 18 8.38 -16.17 -0.13
N LEU A 19 7.15 -16.46 0.30
CA LEU A 19 6.15 -17.13 -0.52
C LEU A 19 5.71 -16.24 -1.68
N ASP A 20 5.54 -14.95 -1.42
CA ASP A 20 5.31 -13.91 -2.42
C ASP A 20 6.42 -13.93 -3.49
N GLY A 21 7.70 -13.76 -3.11
CA GLY A 21 8.81 -13.78 -4.07
C GLY A 21 9.08 -15.12 -4.80
N VAL A 22 8.41 -16.21 -4.42
CA VAL A 22 8.56 -17.54 -5.04
C VAL A 22 7.45 -17.83 -6.05
N ASP A 23 6.29 -17.18 -5.97
CA ASP A 23 5.13 -17.53 -6.78
C ASP A 23 5.38 -17.36 -8.29
N GLY A 24 5.98 -16.24 -8.72
CA GLY A 24 6.31 -15.95 -10.11
C GLY A 24 7.47 -16.81 -10.61
N LYS A 25 8.41 -17.18 -9.72
CA LYS A 25 9.46 -18.15 -10.05
C LYS A 25 8.87 -19.52 -10.32
N GLN A 26 7.92 -19.95 -9.50
CA GLN A 26 7.21 -21.22 -9.67
C GLN A 26 6.31 -21.20 -10.91
N ALA A 27 5.62 -20.10 -11.19
CA ALA A 27 4.80 -19.93 -12.38
C ALA A 27 5.66 -20.04 -13.66
N ARG A 28 6.83 -19.40 -13.71
CA ARG A 28 7.78 -19.54 -14.82
C ARG A 28 8.32 -20.96 -14.96
N ARG A 29 8.71 -21.61 -13.85
CA ARG A 29 9.21 -23.00 -13.85
C ARG A 29 8.19 -23.99 -14.40
N THR A 30 6.91 -23.76 -14.11
CA THR A 30 5.82 -24.64 -14.53
C THR A 30 5.14 -24.21 -15.84
N ASN A 31 5.63 -23.16 -16.50
CA ASN A 31 5.02 -22.56 -17.68
C ASN A 31 3.53 -22.20 -17.48
N SER A 32 3.20 -21.65 -16.30
CA SER A 32 1.85 -21.28 -15.88
C SER A 32 1.67 -19.78 -15.60
N SER A 33 2.61 -18.94 -16.03
CA SER A 33 2.51 -17.47 -15.92
C SER A 33 1.31 -16.93 -16.71
N THR A 34 0.49 -16.10 -16.07
CA THR A 34 -0.74 -15.54 -16.66
C THR A 34 -1.00 -14.11 -16.15
N PRO A 35 -1.75 -13.27 -16.89
CA PRO A 35 -2.17 -11.96 -16.40
C PRO A 35 -2.99 -12.05 -15.11
N LEU A 36 -3.77 -13.12 -14.94
CA LEU A 36 -4.50 -13.38 -13.70
C LEU A 36 -3.55 -13.56 -12.51
N GLY A 37 -2.47 -14.33 -12.67
CA GLY A 37 -1.47 -14.52 -11.62
C GLY A 37 -0.82 -13.21 -11.21
N GLU A 38 -0.38 -12.41 -12.18
CA GLU A 38 0.22 -11.09 -11.92
C GLU A 38 -0.77 -10.09 -11.29
N LEU A 39 -2.08 -10.18 -11.60
CA LEU A 39 -3.10 -9.37 -10.92
C LEU A 39 -3.28 -9.80 -9.46
N PHE A 40 -3.20 -11.10 -9.21
CA PHE A 40 -3.42 -11.66 -7.88
C PHE A 40 -2.27 -11.31 -6.93
N ASP A 41 -1.03 -11.49 -7.40
CA ASP A 41 0.23 -11.09 -6.75
C ASP A 41 0.17 -9.59 -6.39
N HIS A 42 0.30 -8.71 -7.38
CA HIS A 42 0.44 -7.29 -7.12
C HIS A 42 -0.84 -6.63 -6.56
N GLY A 43 -2.01 -7.21 -6.87
CA GLY A 43 -3.27 -6.75 -6.29
C GLY A 43 -3.32 -6.99 -4.78
N LEU A 44 -2.90 -8.16 -4.30
CA LEU A 44 -2.81 -8.45 -2.87
C LEU A 44 -1.70 -7.65 -2.19
N ASP A 45 -0.55 -7.46 -2.85
CA ASP A 45 0.54 -6.62 -2.34
C ASP A 45 0.09 -5.19 -2.05
N SER A 46 -0.69 -4.62 -2.97
CA SER A 46 -1.22 -3.26 -2.83
C SER A 46 -2.07 -3.09 -1.57
N TRP A 47 -2.76 -4.16 -1.14
CA TRP A 47 -3.56 -4.18 0.09
C TRP A 47 -2.70 -4.50 1.32
N ALA A 48 -1.73 -5.41 1.16
CA ALA A 48 -0.80 -5.82 2.20
C ALA A 48 0.07 -4.67 2.73
N CYS A 49 0.33 -3.65 1.90
CA CYS A 49 1.05 -2.44 2.26
C CYS A 49 0.58 -1.79 3.59
N VAL A 50 -0.73 -1.84 3.88
CA VAL A 50 -1.29 -1.32 5.14
C VAL A 50 -0.72 -2.04 6.35
N TYR A 51 -0.66 -3.37 6.27
CA TYR A 51 -0.25 -4.19 7.40
C TYR A 51 1.23 -4.00 7.72
N PHE A 52 2.07 -3.70 6.73
CA PHE A 52 3.48 -3.36 6.98
C PHE A 52 3.58 -2.14 7.90
N VAL A 53 2.88 -1.05 7.58
CA VAL A 53 2.94 0.19 8.38
C VAL A 53 2.30 0.01 9.75
N VAL A 54 1.16 -0.66 9.84
CA VAL A 54 0.45 -0.90 11.12
C VAL A 54 1.23 -1.84 12.04
N THR A 55 1.96 -2.82 11.49
CA THR A 55 2.76 -3.75 12.31
C THR A 55 4.03 -3.05 12.82
N VAL A 56 4.70 -2.25 11.98
CA VAL A 56 5.83 -1.40 12.40
C VAL A 56 5.41 -0.44 13.53
N TYR A 57 4.23 0.15 13.43
CA TYR A 57 3.68 1.00 14.49
C TYR A 57 3.60 0.29 15.84
N SER A 58 3.22 -0.99 15.84
CA SER A 58 3.09 -1.77 17.08
C SER A 58 4.44 -1.98 17.78
N THR A 59 5.56 -1.81 17.08
CA THR A 59 6.92 -1.85 17.66
C THR A 59 7.25 -0.57 18.41
N PHE A 60 6.92 0.61 17.86
CA PHE A 60 7.27 1.90 18.46
C PHE A 60 6.22 2.43 19.43
N GLY A 61 4.96 1.99 19.32
CA GLY A 61 3.89 2.41 20.22
C GLY A 61 3.51 3.90 20.12
N ARG A 62 2.67 4.34 21.07
CA ARG A 62 2.06 5.69 21.16
C ARG A 62 2.55 6.52 22.35
N GLY A 63 3.52 6.02 23.11
CA GLY A 63 4.04 6.73 24.28
C GLY A 63 4.77 8.01 23.88
N SER A 64 5.33 8.72 24.88
CA SER A 64 6.15 9.92 24.67
C SER A 64 7.33 9.68 23.71
N THR A 65 7.88 8.46 23.72
CA THR A 65 8.97 7.99 22.84
C THR A 65 8.48 7.21 21.61
N GLY A 66 7.17 7.15 21.37
CA GLY A 66 6.55 6.46 20.23
C GLY A 66 6.31 7.34 19.00
N VAL A 67 5.65 6.83 17.97
CA VAL A 67 5.35 7.60 16.75
C VAL A 67 3.92 8.11 16.81
N SER A 68 3.70 9.38 16.47
CA SER A 68 2.34 9.93 16.41
C SER A 68 1.53 9.27 15.29
N VAL A 69 0.21 9.18 15.47
CA VAL A 69 -0.69 8.62 14.44
C VAL A 69 -0.62 9.40 13.13
N PHE A 70 -0.35 10.71 13.20
CA PHE A 70 -0.21 11.53 12.01
C PHE A 70 1.09 11.23 11.26
N VAL A 71 2.22 11.06 11.95
CA VAL A 71 3.48 10.66 11.29
C VAL A 71 3.34 9.29 10.63
N LEU A 72 2.65 8.35 11.26
CA LEU A 72 2.38 7.04 10.65
C LEU A 72 1.46 7.11 9.44
N TYR A 73 0.48 8.00 9.47
CA TYR A 73 -0.36 8.28 8.31
C TYR A 73 0.49 8.79 7.13
N LEU A 74 1.45 9.67 7.38
CA LEU A 74 2.40 10.13 6.37
C LEU A 74 3.35 9.00 5.91
N LEU A 75 3.78 8.12 6.80
CA LEU A 75 4.57 6.94 6.41
C LEU A 75 3.75 5.97 5.54
N LEU A 76 2.45 5.81 5.83
CA LEU A 76 1.54 5.07 4.97
C LEU A 76 1.48 5.69 3.57
N TRP A 77 1.39 7.02 3.46
CA TRP A 77 1.47 7.70 2.16
C TRP A 77 2.75 7.39 1.42
N VAL A 78 3.89 7.45 2.11
CA VAL A 78 5.18 7.16 1.48
C VAL A 78 5.20 5.74 0.92
N VAL A 79 4.76 4.74 1.71
CA VAL A 79 4.74 3.33 1.27
C VAL A 79 3.77 3.13 0.10
N LEU A 80 2.54 3.62 0.20
CA LEU A 80 1.53 3.49 -0.86
C LEU A 80 1.95 4.27 -2.12
N PHE A 81 2.55 5.45 -1.98
CA PHE A 81 3.07 6.21 -3.12
C PHE A 81 4.25 5.48 -3.78
N SER A 82 5.18 4.93 -3.00
CA SER A 82 6.26 4.09 -3.53
C SER A 82 5.72 2.89 -4.32
N PHE A 83 4.64 2.26 -3.85
CA PHE A 83 3.97 1.18 -4.56
C PHE A 83 3.36 1.67 -5.89
N ILE A 84 2.53 2.72 -5.88
CA ILE A 84 1.90 3.17 -7.13
C ILE A 84 2.90 3.73 -8.12
N LEU A 85 4.04 4.24 -7.66
CA LEU A 85 5.06 4.80 -8.55
C LEU A 85 5.67 3.75 -9.49
N SER A 86 5.89 2.51 -9.01
CA SER A 86 6.38 1.41 -9.87
C SER A 86 5.33 1.04 -10.93
N HIS A 87 4.05 1.10 -10.57
CA HIS A 87 2.96 0.91 -11.54
C HIS A 87 2.81 2.12 -12.47
N TRP A 88 2.97 3.35 -11.99
CA TRP A 88 3.01 4.52 -12.86
C TRP A 88 4.12 4.40 -13.90
N GLU A 89 5.30 3.93 -13.49
CA GLU A 89 6.41 3.64 -14.39
C GLU A 89 5.99 2.58 -15.42
N LYS A 90 5.47 1.43 -14.99
CA LYS A 90 5.01 0.36 -15.90
C LYS A 90 3.91 0.80 -16.87
N TYR A 91 2.98 1.64 -16.43
CA TYR A 91 1.93 2.18 -17.29
C TYR A 91 2.54 2.97 -18.47
N ASN A 92 3.60 3.72 -18.20
CA ASN A 92 4.25 4.57 -19.19
C ASN A 92 5.32 3.86 -20.03
N THR A 93 6.07 2.91 -19.44
CA THR A 93 7.23 2.25 -20.09
C THR A 93 6.91 0.83 -20.58
N GLY A 94 5.84 0.20 -20.06
CA GLY A 94 5.50 -1.20 -20.30
C GLY A 94 6.27 -2.22 -19.47
N ILE A 95 7.25 -1.80 -18.66
CA ILE A 95 8.09 -2.68 -17.86
C ILE A 95 7.89 -2.35 -16.39
N LEU A 96 7.62 -3.36 -15.56
CA LEU A 96 7.58 -3.21 -14.12
C LEU A 96 8.98 -3.41 -13.56
N PHE A 97 9.57 -2.35 -13.02
CA PHE A 97 10.79 -2.45 -12.25
C PHE A 97 10.46 -2.45 -10.76
N LEU A 98 10.83 -3.53 -10.07
CA LEU A 98 10.68 -3.63 -8.62
C LEU A 98 12.03 -3.30 -7.96
N PRO A 99 12.13 -2.21 -7.18
CA PRO A 99 13.36 -1.89 -6.49
C PRO A 99 13.61 -2.84 -5.31
N TRP A 100 14.84 -3.34 -5.25
CA TRP A 100 15.46 -4.14 -4.17
C TRP A 100 15.22 -3.60 -2.75
N GLY A 101 14.88 -2.32 -2.61
CA GLY A 101 14.58 -1.68 -1.33
C GLY A 101 13.41 -2.37 -0.60
N TYR A 102 12.43 -2.89 -1.33
CA TYR A 102 11.33 -3.66 -0.75
C TYR A 102 11.86 -4.93 -0.07
N ASP A 103 12.62 -5.75 -0.80
CA ASP A 103 13.20 -7.00 -0.29
C ASP A 103 14.05 -6.78 0.97
N ILE A 104 14.92 -5.77 0.93
CA ILE A 104 15.76 -5.39 2.07
C ILE A 104 14.89 -4.98 3.25
N SER A 105 13.82 -4.20 3.02
CA SER A 105 12.92 -3.77 4.09
C SER A 105 12.18 -4.94 4.75
N GLN A 106 11.74 -5.93 3.97
CA GLN A 106 11.01 -7.10 4.48
C GLN A 106 11.89 -8.03 5.30
N VAL A 107 13.13 -8.28 4.83
CA VAL A 107 14.10 -9.06 5.61
C VAL A 107 14.49 -8.30 6.88
N THR A 108 14.78 -7.01 6.77
CA THR A 108 15.17 -6.16 7.91
C THR A 108 14.09 -6.14 8.99
N ILE A 109 12.82 -5.92 8.61
CA ILE A 109 11.74 -5.84 9.59
C ILE A 109 11.48 -7.19 10.26
N SER A 110 11.62 -8.30 9.51
CA SER A 110 11.54 -9.65 10.07
C SER A 110 12.60 -9.87 11.15
N VAL A 111 13.85 -9.47 10.88
CA VAL A 111 14.94 -9.53 11.87
C VAL A 111 14.65 -8.64 13.07
N VAL A 112 14.16 -7.42 12.85
CA VAL A 112 13.77 -6.49 13.92
C VAL A 112 12.72 -7.11 14.84
N TYR A 113 11.72 -7.81 14.31
CA TYR A 113 10.74 -8.52 15.14
C TYR A 113 11.37 -9.64 15.97
N ILE A 114 12.25 -10.46 15.39
CA ILE A 114 12.96 -11.50 16.16
C ILE A 114 13.84 -10.88 17.26
N VAL A 115 14.57 -9.81 16.96
CA VAL A 115 15.37 -9.08 17.96
C VAL A 115 14.46 -8.53 19.06
N THR A 116 13.31 -7.95 18.70
CA THR A 116 12.32 -7.42 19.65
C THR A 116 11.84 -8.47 20.64
N ALA A 117 11.71 -9.73 20.20
CA ALA A 117 11.33 -10.83 21.09
C ALA A 117 12.39 -11.12 22.17
N ILE A 118 13.67 -10.91 21.85
CA ILE A 118 14.81 -11.19 22.73
C ILE A 118 15.04 -10.04 23.70
N VAL A 119 15.13 -8.81 23.19
CA VAL A 119 15.49 -7.63 23.99
C VAL A 119 14.29 -6.95 24.67
N GLY A 120 13.07 -7.29 24.23
CA GLY A 120 11.84 -6.64 24.66
C GLY A 120 11.54 -5.37 23.85
N VAL A 121 10.25 -5.06 23.69
CA VAL A 121 9.81 -3.90 22.88
C VAL A 121 10.26 -2.55 23.46
N GLU A 122 10.44 -2.48 24.77
CA GLU A 122 10.89 -1.28 25.48
C GLU A 122 12.30 -0.83 25.05
N ALA A 123 13.12 -1.73 24.50
CA ALA A 123 14.45 -1.39 23.99
C ALA A 123 14.38 -0.34 22.86
N TRP A 124 13.30 -0.34 22.07
CA TRP A 124 13.10 0.61 20.97
C TRP A 124 12.71 2.01 21.43
N TYR A 125 12.35 2.17 22.71
CA TYR A 125 11.96 3.44 23.31
C TYR A 125 13.15 4.21 23.87
N ALA A 126 14.29 3.54 24.04
CA ALA A 126 15.53 4.18 24.43
C ALA A 126 16.18 4.90 23.25
N PRO A 127 16.93 5.99 23.50
CA PRO A 127 17.75 6.61 22.47
C PRO A 127 18.87 5.66 22.03
N PHE A 128 19.13 5.61 20.73
CA PHE A 128 20.22 4.81 20.17
C PHE A 128 21.52 5.59 20.03
N LEU A 129 21.43 6.92 19.88
CA LEU A 129 22.58 7.82 19.76
C LEU A 129 22.20 9.21 20.26
N PHE A 130 22.84 9.67 21.34
CA PHE A 130 22.50 10.93 22.02
C PHE A 130 21.00 10.99 22.37
N ASN A 131 20.24 11.91 21.74
CA ASN A 131 18.80 12.08 21.92
C ASN A 131 17.99 11.53 20.73
N PHE A 132 18.63 10.86 19.77
CA PHE A 132 17.94 10.24 18.64
C PHE A 132 17.34 8.89 19.05
N LEU A 133 16.04 8.73 18.77
CA LEU A 133 15.30 7.51 19.06
C LEU A 133 15.27 6.61 17.82
N TYR A 134 15.09 5.30 18.04
CA TYR A 134 14.98 4.34 16.94
C TYR A 134 13.82 4.68 15.99
N ARG A 135 12.73 5.25 16.51
CA ARG A 135 11.59 5.71 15.68
C ARG A 135 12.02 6.75 14.63
N ASP A 136 12.94 7.63 14.99
CA ASP A 136 13.38 8.74 14.13
C ASP A 136 14.25 8.17 13.01
N LEU A 137 15.13 7.22 13.34
CA LEU A 137 15.94 6.47 12.38
C LEU A 137 15.05 5.72 11.38
N PHE A 138 14.02 5.01 11.83
CA PHE A 138 13.09 4.29 10.95
C PHE A 138 12.31 5.24 10.04
N THR A 139 11.80 6.35 10.58
CA THR A 139 11.09 7.37 9.81
C THR A 139 11.99 7.97 8.74
N ALA A 140 13.22 8.35 9.12
CA ALA A 140 14.22 8.88 8.19
C ALA A 140 14.60 7.87 7.12
N MET A 141 14.77 6.59 7.46
CA MET A 141 15.11 5.53 6.51
C MET A 141 14.01 5.33 5.46
N ILE A 142 12.73 5.31 5.87
CA ILE A 142 11.61 5.16 4.92
C ILE A 142 11.55 6.35 3.97
N ILE A 143 11.63 7.57 4.48
CA ILE A 143 11.60 8.80 3.67
C ILE A 143 12.82 8.88 2.75
N ALA A 144 14.01 8.60 3.27
CA ALA A 144 15.23 8.60 2.49
C ALA A 144 15.18 7.57 1.37
N CYS A 145 14.75 6.33 1.63
CA CYS A 145 14.58 5.29 0.60
C CYS A 145 13.60 5.73 -0.50
N ALA A 146 12.48 6.35 -0.14
CA ALA A 146 11.53 6.87 -1.12
C ALA A 146 12.15 7.97 -2.00
N LEU A 147 12.85 8.94 -1.40
CA LEU A 147 13.38 10.11 -2.12
C LEU A 147 14.69 9.85 -2.87
N THR A 148 15.50 8.88 -2.43
CA THR A 148 16.84 8.63 -2.99
C THR A 148 16.91 7.38 -3.86
N VAL A 149 16.04 6.40 -3.62
CA VAL A 149 16.05 5.14 -4.36
C VAL A 149 14.80 5.04 -5.22
N THR A 150 13.61 5.02 -4.61
CA THR A 150 12.37 4.67 -5.31
C THR A 150 12.01 5.72 -6.37
N LEU A 151 11.88 6.99 -5.97
CA LEU A 151 11.50 8.06 -6.87
C LEU A 151 12.55 8.33 -7.97
N PRO A 152 13.85 8.49 -7.66
CA PRO A 152 14.85 8.74 -8.69
C PRO A 152 14.96 7.59 -9.69
N MET A 153 14.84 6.33 -9.25
CA MET A 153 14.93 5.18 -10.14
C MET A 153 13.77 5.15 -11.14
N SER A 154 12.53 5.37 -10.68
CA SER A 154 11.37 5.40 -11.59
C SER A 154 11.42 6.59 -12.54
N LEU A 155 11.87 7.76 -12.09
CA LEU A 155 12.10 8.92 -12.97
C LEU A 155 13.21 8.66 -13.99
N TYR A 156 14.30 8.00 -13.58
CA TYR A 156 15.39 7.63 -14.47
C TYR A 156 14.94 6.64 -15.55
N ASN A 157 14.18 5.60 -15.17
CA ASN A 157 13.64 4.64 -16.11
C ASN A 157 12.63 5.26 -17.08
N PHE A 158 11.76 6.15 -16.58
CA PHE A 158 10.87 6.95 -17.41
C PHE A 158 11.66 7.82 -18.41
N TYR A 159 12.68 8.54 -17.94
CA TYR A 159 13.53 9.38 -18.79
C TYR A 159 14.28 8.56 -19.85
N LYS A 160 14.77 7.37 -19.48
CA LYS A 160 15.40 6.43 -20.41
C LYS A 160 14.43 5.98 -21.50
N ALA A 161 13.19 5.65 -21.13
CA ALA A 161 12.15 5.28 -22.09
C ALA A 161 11.75 6.46 -22.99
N TYR A 162 11.68 7.68 -22.44
CA TYR A 162 11.46 8.90 -23.19
C TYR A 162 12.57 9.12 -24.23
N LYS A 163 13.84 9.09 -23.82
CA LYS A 163 14.99 9.28 -24.71
C LYS A 163 15.07 8.24 -25.82
N ASN A 164 14.67 7.01 -25.52
CA ASN A 164 14.67 5.91 -26.48
C ASN A 164 13.39 5.85 -27.34
N ASN A 165 12.44 6.77 -27.17
CA ASN A 165 11.13 6.77 -27.85
C ASN A 165 10.34 5.47 -27.66
N THR A 166 10.42 4.86 -26.47
CA THR A 166 9.70 3.62 -26.14
C THR A 166 8.55 3.83 -25.16
N LEU A 167 8.15 5.09 -24.90
CA LEU A 167 6.98 5.38 -24.06
C LEU A 167 5.69 4.93 -24.76
N LYS A 168 4.74 4.42 -23.97
CA LYS A 168 3.39 4.07 -24.44
C LYS A 168 2.52 5.31 -24.69
N HIS A 169 2.80 6.39 -23.97
CA HIS A 169 2.00 7.62 -23.99
C HIS A 169 2.91 8.84 -24.17
N HIS A 170 2.46 9.81 -24.97
CA HIS A 170 3.24 11.02 -25.29
C HIS A 170 2.64 12.31 -24.71
N SER A 171 1.36 12.30 -24.31
CA SER A 171 0.73 13.47 -23.69
C SER A 171 0.96 13.46 -22.18
N VAL A 172 1.29 14.61 -21.60
CA VAL A 172 1.51 14.76 -20.14
C VAL A 172 0.28 14.31 -19.35
N TYR A 173 -0.91 14.59 -19.89
CA TYR A 173 -2.17 14.16 -19.28
C TYR A 173 -2.27 12.63 -19.15
N GLU A 174 -2.00 11.87 -20.21
CA GLU A 174 -2.06 10.41 -20.15
C GLU A 174 -0.95 9.85 -19.24
N ILE A 175 0.23 10.46 -19.26
CA ILE A 175 1.37 10.05 -18.44
C ILE A 175 1.06 10.18 -16.95
N MET A 176 0.38 11.26 -16.54
CA MET A 176 0.05 11.54 -15.14
C MET A 176 -1.26 10.89 -14.67
N LEU A 177 -2.06 10.34 -15.60
CA LEU A 177 -3.40 9.82 -15.32
C LEU A 177 -3.44 8.80 -14.16
N PRO A 178 -2.49 7.84 -14.04
CA PRO A 178 -2.49 6.88 -12.94
C PRO A 178 -2.37 7.50 -11.55
N LEU A 179 -1.82 8.73 -11.44
CA LEU A 179 -1.57 9.39 -10.17
C LEU A 179 -2.76 10.24 -9.68
N VAL A 180 -3.75 10.50 -10.55
CA VAL A 180 -4.90 11.35 -10.21
C VAL A 180 -5.71 10.78 -9.06
N SER A 181 -6.15 9.51 -9.16
CA SER A 181 -6.98 8.87 -8.14
C SER A 181 -6.26 8.69 -6.79
N PRO A 182 -5.01 8.19 -6.72
CA PRO A 182 -4.26 8.11 -5.47
C PRO A 182 -4.04 9.46 -4.79
N VAL A 183 -3.68 10.49 -5.55
CA VAL A 183 -3.48 11.84 -5.01
C VAL A 183 -4.78 12.42 -4.47
N LEU A 184 -5.91 12.22 -5.16
CA LEU A 184 -7.21 12.65 -4.65
C LEU A 184 -7.63 11.89 -3.39
N LEU A 185 -7.41 10.57 -3.32
CA LEU A 185 -7.66 9.78 -2.11
C LEU A 185 -6.91 10.36 -0.91
N PHE A 186 -5.63 10.61 -1.11
CA PHE A 186 -4.74 11.22 -0.15
C PHE A 186 -5.26 12.60 0.30
N LEU A 187 -5.53 13.51 -0.62
CA LEU A 187 -6.05 14.83 -0.29
C LEU A 187 -7.39 14.77 0.48
N LEU A 188 -8.33 13.93 0.05
CA LEU A 188 -9.64 13.77 0.72
C LEU A 188 -9.49 13.24 2.15
N CYS A 189 -8.68 12.21 2.36
CA CYS A 189 -8.47 11.63 3.68
C CYS A 189 -7.69 12.57 4.61
N THR A 190 -6.73 13.32 4.09
CA THR A 190 -6.03 14.36 4.87
C THR A 190 -6.95 15.51 5.23
N ALA A 191 -7.79 15.96 4.30
CA ALA A 191 -8.80 16.97 4.60
C ALA A 191 -9.73 16.49 5.70
N TRP A 192 -10.18 15.22 5.66
CA TRP A 192 -10.98 14.63 6.73
C TRP A 192 -10.26 14.68 8.08
N ILE A 193 -8.99 14.28 8.15
CA ILE A 193 -8.20 14.33 9.39
C ILE A 193 -8.20 15.74 9.99
N PHE A 194 -8.05 16.79 9.18
CA PHE A 194 -7.96 18.17 9.68
C PHE A 194 -9.30 18.82 10.05
N VAL A 195 -10.41 18.39 9.44
CA VAL A 195 -11.76 18.92 9.72
C VAL A 195 -12.53 18.06 10.73
N SER A 196 -12.00 16.90 11.08
CA SER A 196 -12.62 15.91 11.95
C SER A 196 -12.95 16.50 13.33
N PRO A 197 -14.23 16.61 13.73
CA PRO A 197 -14.61 17.12 15.05
C PRO A 197 -14.25 16.18 16.20
N THR A 198 -14.04 14.89 15.95
CA THR A 198 -13.78 13.88 17.01
C THR A 198 -12.32 13.41 17.08
N ASP A 199 -11.39 14.09 16.41
CA ASP A 199 -10.00 13.64 16.22
C ASP A 199 -9.93 12.16 15.76
N ILE A 200 -10.67 11.83 14.69
CA ILE A 200 -10.94 10.46 14.26
C ILE A 200 -9.67 9.63 14.03
N LEU A 201 -8.58 10.26 13.62
CA LEU A 201 -7.28 9.62 13.44
C LEU A 201 -6.65 9.19 14.77
N GLU A 202 -6.80 9.98 15.83
CA GLU A 202 -6.30 9.64 17.16
C GLU A 202 -7.16 8.55 17.82
N VAL A 203 -8.48 8.61 17.62
CA VAL A 203 -9.44 7.65 18.20
C VAL A 203 -9.38 6.29 17.49
N HIS A 204 -9.38 6.27 16.15
CA HIS A 204 -9.45 5.04 15.35
C HIS A 204 -8.36 4.93 14.26
N PRO A 205 -7.06 5.07 14.59
CA PRO A 205 -5.98 5.14 13.60
C PRO A 205 -5.92 3.92 12.69
N ARG A 206 -5.99 2.71 13.26
CA ARG A 206 -5.86 1.45 12.51
C ARG A 206 -6.98 1.27 11.50
N LEU A 207 -8.21 1.63 11.88
CA LEU A 207 -9.37 1.53 11.00
C LEU A 207 -9.26 2.56 9.87
N PHE A 208 -8.84 3.78 10.19
CA PHE A 208 -8.63 4.83 9.20
C PHE A 208 -7.53 4.45 8.18
N TYR A 209 -6.39 3.92 8.63
CA TYR A 209 -5.33 3.42 7.74
C TYR A 209 -5.81 2.28 6.84
N PHE A 210 -6.59 1.36 7.41
CA PHE A 210 -7.17 0.25 6.67
C PHE A 210 -8.16 0.71 5.61
N MET A 211 -9.01 1.70 5.91
CA MET A 211 -9.91 2.32 4.95
C MET A 211 -9.13 2.95 3.78
N VAL A 212 -8.12 3.79 4.09
CA VAL A 212 -7.28 4.45 3.10
C VAL A 212 -6.60 3.42 2.20
N GLY A 213 -5.96 2.42 2.80
CA GLY A 213 -5.25 1.41 2.02
C GLY A 213 -6.15 0.47 1.24
N THR A 214 -7.38 0.20 1.71
CA THR A 214 -8.37 -0.58 0.94
C THR A 214 -8.82 0.19 -0.30
N ALA A 215 -9.11 1.48 -0.18
CA ALA A 215 -9.44 2.33 -1.32
C ALA A 215 -8.26 2.42 -2.30
N PHE A 216 -7.04 2.59 -1.78
CA PHE A 216 -5.82 2.59 -2.57
C PHE A 216 -5.61 1.26 -3.30
N ALA A 217 -5.79 0.12 -2.63
CA ALA A 217 -5.64 -1.19 -3.23
C ALA A 217 -6.61 -1.38 -4.40
N ASN A 218 -7.86 -0.88 -4.29
CA ASN A 218 -8.79 -0.93 -5.41
C ASN A 218 -8.33 -0.08 -6.60
N ILE A 219 -7.79 1.13 -6.34
CA ILE A 219 -7.21 1.99 -7.38
C ILE A 219 -6.04 1.27 -8.08
N SER A 220 -5.14 0.67 -7.30
CA SER A 220 -4.00 -0.10 -7.80
C SER A 220 -4.43 -1.29 -8.64
N CYS A 221 -5.39 -2.10 -8.18
CA CYS A 221 -5.89 -3.23 -8.95
C CYS A 221 -6.50 -2.81 -10.30
N GLN A 222 -7.22 -1.69 -10.37
CA GLN A 222 -7.74 -1.17 -11.65
C GLN A 222 -6.61 -0.75 -12.59
N LEU A 223 -5.59 -0.07 -12.07
CA LEU A 223 -4.41 0.30 -12.86
C LEU A 223 -3.67 -0.95 -13.38
N ILE A 224 -3.50 -1.97 -12.54
CA ILE A 224 -2.87 -3.24 -12.91
C ILE A 224 -3.64 -3.92 -14.05
N VAL A 225 -4.97 -3.98 -13.97
CA VAL A 225 -5.81 -4.51 -15.05
C VAL A 225 -5.59 -3.71 -16.34
N CYS A 226 -5.60 -2.37 -16.28
CA CYS A 226 -5.34 -1.51 -17.44
C CYS A 226 -3.98 -1.81 -18.09
N GLN A 227 -2.93 -1.98 -17.28
CA GLN A 227 -1.58 -2.30 -17.77
C GLN A 227 -1.53 -3.64 -18.49
N MET A 228 -2.18 -4.66 -17.95
CA MET A 228 -2.22 -6.01 -18.54
C MET A 228 -3.02 -6.05 -19.83
N SER A 229 -4.17 -5.36 -19.88
CA SER A 229 -5.00 -5.29 -21.08
C SER A 229 -4.53 -4.24 -22.08
N SER A 230 -3.48 -3.47 -21.76
CA SER A 230 -3.04 -2.30 -22.55
C SER A 230 -4.17 -1.32 -22.84
N THR A 231 -5.05 -1.12 -21.87
CA THR A 231 -6.15 -0.15 -21.95
C THR A 231 -5.81 1.10 -21.16
N ARG A 232 -6.51 2.18 -21.50
CA ARG A 232 -6.36 3.47 -20.82
C ARG A 232 -6.82 3.39 -19.36
N CYS A 233 -6.04 3.95 -18.44
CA CYS A 233 -6.42 4.10 -17.04
C CYS A 233 -7.69 4.96 -16.90
N GLN A 234 -8.58 4.60 -15.99
CA GLN A 234 -9.70 5.48 -15.64
C GLN A 234 -9.18 6.65 -14.79
N PRO A 235 -9.60 7.90 -15.06
CA PRO A 235 -9.12 9.05 -14.29
C PRO A 235 -9.52 9.01 -12.81
N LEU A 236 -10.77 8.61 -12.55
CA LEU A 236 -11.37 8.61 -11.21
C LEU A 236 -11.85 7.21 -10.84
N ASN A 237 -11.36 6.71 -9.72
CA ASN A 237 -11.91 5.54 -9.08
C ASN A 237 -13.20 5.91 -8.33
N TRP A 238 -14.24 5.10 -8.52
CA TRP A 238 -15.55 5.35 -7.94
C TRP A 238 -15.56 5.30 -6.41
N MET A 239 -14.62 4.61 -5.76
CA MET A 239 -14.49 4.57 -4.29
C MET A 239 -14.15 5.93 -3.68
N LEU A 240 -13.67 6.89 -4.48
CA LEU A 240 -13.45 8.26 -4.03
C LEU A 240 -14.78 8.99 -3.71
N LEU A 241 -15.86 8.62 -4.40
CA LEU A 241 -17.17 9.25 -4.21
C LEU A 241 -17.73 9.05 -2.79
N PRO A 242 -17.88 7.82 -2.26
CA PRO A 242 -18.38 7.64 -0.89
C PRO A 242 -17.47 8.28 0.16
N ILE A 243 -16.15 8.35 -0.07
CA ILE A 243 -15.21 9.06 0.82
C ILE A 243 -15.51 10.57 0.80
N ALA A 244 -15.67 11.17 -0.39
CA ALA A 244 -16.00 12.57 -0.55
C ALA A 244 -17.38 12.92 0.06
N VAL A 245 -18.36 12.03 -0.07
CA VAL A 245 -19.69 12.19 0.55
C VAL A 245 -19.59 12.20 2.07
N VAL A 246 -18.84 11.27 2.67
CA VAL A 246 -18.63 11.26 4.13
C VAL A 246 -17.90 12.51 4.58
N LEU A 247 -16.85 12.93 3.88
CA LEU A 247 -16.15 14.19 4.17
C LEU A 247 -17.11 15.40 4.11
N PHE A 248 -18.00 15.45 3.13
CA PHE A 248 -19.01 16.51 3.03
C PHE A 248 -19.99 16.49 4.21
N VAL A 249 -20.45 15.30 4.63
CA VAL A 249 -21.33 15.15 5.81
C VAL A 249 -20.63 15.60 7.10
N VAL A 250 -19.34 15.30 7.24
CA VAL A 250 -18.52 15.74 8.39
C VAL A 250 -18.33 17.25 8.38
N THR A 251 -17.94 17.83 7.24
CA THR A 251 -17.66 19.28 7.13
C THR A 251 -18.90 20.16 7.23
N SER A 252 -20.07 19.66 6.80
CA SER A 252 -21.35 20.36 6.93
C SER A 252 -21.91 20.39 8.36
N GLY A 253 -21.33 19.63 9.29
CA GLY A 253 -21.77 19.59 10.68
C GLY A 253 -23.12 18.89 10.90
N PHE A 254 -23.63 18.16 9.91
CA PHE A 254 -24.93 17.45 10.03
C PHE A 254 -24.90 16.30 11.05
N ALA A 255 -23.74 15.65 11.25
CA ALA A 255 -23.65 14.47 12.11
C ALA A 255 -22.28 14.34 12.83
N PRO A 256 -21.83 15.36 13.61
CA PRO A 256 -20.51 15.35 14.25
C PRO A 256 -20.35 14.19 15.25
N THR A 257 -21.43 13.81 15.96
CA THR A 257 -21.41 12.69 16.92
C THR A 257 -21.40 11.31 16.25
N SER A 258 -21.66 11.25 14.94
CA SER A 258 -21.74 9.99 14.18
C SER A 258 -20.50 9.72 13.34
N GLU A 259 -19.45 10.56 13.44
CA GLU A 259 -18.23 10.43 12.64
C GLU A 259 -17.59 9.03 12.74
N THR A 260 -17.49 8.49 13.95
CA THR A 260 -17.02 7.13 14.19
C THR A 260 -17.88 6.08 13.47
N LEU A 261 -19.20 6.20 13.53
CA LEU A 261 -20.11 5.27 12.85
C LEU A 261 -19.95 5.38 11.33
N LEU A 262 -19.81 6.60 10.79
CA LEU A 262 -19.55 6.83 9.37
C LEU A 262 -18.24 6.17 8.93
N LEU A 263 -17.17 6.25 9.73
CA LEU A 263 -15.93 5.55 9.44
C LEU A 263 -16.12 4.03 9.41
N TYR A 264 -16.82 3.44 10.38
CA TYR A 264 -17.10 1.99 10.39
C TYR A 264 -17.89 1.55 9.16
N VAL A 265 -18.99 2.25 8.85
CA VAL A 265 -19.86 1.93 7.70
C VAL A 265 -19.10 2.10 6.39
N LEU A 266 -18.37 3.20 6.22
CA LEU A 266 -17.57 3.46 5.03
C LEU A 266 -16.48 2.41 4.84
N THR A 267 -15.75 2.07 5.91
CA THR A 267 -14.70 1.06 5.85
C THR A 267 -15.27 -0.30 5.45
N ALA A 268 -16.35 -0.74 6.11
CA ALA A 268 -17.01 -2.00 5.78
C ALA A 268 -17.49 -2.03 4.32
N PHE A 269 -18.12 -0.94 3.86
CA PHE A 269 -18.57 -0.80 2.48
C PHE A 269 -17.42 -0.90 1.48
N LEU A 270 -16.34 -0.12 1.68
CA LEU A 270 -15.17 -0.12 0.80
C LEU A 270 -14.46 -1.49 0.77
N THR A 271 -14.36 -2.16 1.92
CA THR A 271 -13.78 -3.51 2.00
C THR A 271 -14.63 -4.53 1.26
N LEU A 272 -15.94 -4.56 1.47
CA LEU A 272 -16.84 -5.45 0.73
C LEU A 272 -16.78 -5.19 -0.77
N ALA A 273 -16.75 -3.92 -1.18
CA ALA A 273 -16.62 -3.54 -2.56
C ALA A 273 -15.27 -3.94 -3.18
N HIS A 274 -14.16 -3.82 -2.43
CA HIS A 274 -12.84 -4.28 -2.88
C HIS A 274 -12.79 -5.81 -3.05
N ILE A 275 -13.31 -6.56 -2.07
CA ILE A 275 -13.40 -8.03 -2.14
C ILE A 275 -14.27 -8.44 -3.33
N HIS A 276 -15.45 -7.83 -3.49
CA HIS A 276 -16.34 -8.10 -4.61
C HIS A 276 -15.66 -7.84 -5.95
N TYR A 277 -14.96 -6.70 -6.10
CA TYR A 277 -14.17 -6.40 -7.30
C TYR A 277 -13.13 -7.50 -7.57
N GLY A 278 -12.33 -7.90 -6.57
CA GLY A 278 -11.33 -8.94 -6.71
C GLY A 278 -11.93 -10.28 -7.16
N VAL A 279 -12.99 -10.75 -6.48
CA VAL A 279 -13.67 -12.00 -6.82
C VAL A 279 -14.24 -11.98 -8.24
N VAL A 280 -14.89 -10.87 -8.64
CA VAL A 280 -15.48 -10.74 -9.98
C VAL A 280 -14.40 -10.73 -11.05
N VAL A 281 -13.34 -9.93 -10.91
CA VAL A 281 -12.28 -9.84 -11.92
C VAL A 281 -11.53 -11.17 -12.03
N VAL A 282 -11.20 -11.80 -10.89
CA VAL A 282 -10.58 -13.14 -10.89
C VAL A 282 -11.48 -14.15 -11.61
N SER A 283 -12.79 -14.16 -11.33
CA SER A 283 -13.73 -15.05 -12.01
C SER A 283 -13.84 -14.77 -13.51
N GLN A 284 -13.82 -13.50 -13.93
CA GLN A 284 -13.91 -13.11 -15.34
C GLN A 284 -12.67 -13.52 -16.11
N LEU A 285 -11.47 -13.23 -15.58
CA LEU A 285 -10.20 -13.61 -16.18
C LEU A 285 -10.01 -15.13 -16.20
N SER A 286 -10.39 -15.82 -15.11
CA SER A 286 -10.40 -17.28 -15.04
C SER A 286 -11.25 -17.90 -16.16
N ARG A 287 -12.47 -17.39 -16.39
CA ARG A 287 -13.34 -17.86 -17.47
C ARG A 287 -12.79 -17.51 -18.85
N HIS A 288 -12.29 -16.28 -19.03
CA HIS A 288 -11.78 -15.81 -20.32
C HIS A 288 -10.54 -16.60 -20.78
N PHE A 289 -9.59 -16.83 -19.88
CA PHE A 289 -8.37 -17.57 -20.17
C PHE A 289 -8.50 -19.09 -19.96
N ASN A 290 -9.68 -19.57 -19.54
CA ASN A 290 -9.93 -20.96 -19.15
C ASN A 290 -8.88 -21.48 -18.14
N ILE A 291 -8.62 -20.70 -17.10
CA ILE A 291 -7.70 -21.02 -16.00
C ILE A 291 -8.52 -21.40 -14.79
N ARG A 292 -8.16 -22.48 -14.11
CA ARG A 292 -8.68 -22.79 -12.78
C ARG A 292 -7.77 -22.13 -11.73
N PRO A 293 -8.24 -21.13 -10.96
CA PRO A 293 -7.43 -20.51 -9.92
C PRO A 293 -6.91 -21.57 -8.96
N PHE A 294 -5.64 -21.45 -8.55
CA PHE A 294 -4.95 -22.39 -7.65
C PHE A 294 -4.78 -23.83 -8.20
N SER A 295 -4.86 -24.02 -9.51
CA SER A 295 -4.63 -25.32 -10.16
C SER A 295 -3.64 -25.20 -11.32
N LEU A 296 -2.65 -26.12 -11.36
CA LEU A 296 -1.78 -26.31 -12.52
C LEU A 296 -2.44 -27.14 -13.64
N LYS A 297 -3.58 -27.79 -13.34
CA LYS A 297 -4.38 -28.46 -14.35
C LYS A 297 -5.12 -27.38 -15.16
N LYS A 298 -4.92 -27.41 -16.47
CA LYS A 298 -5.64 -26.60 -17.45
C LYS A 298 -7.09 -27.06 -17.55
#